data_AF-A0A967ZZQ1-F1
#
_entry.id   AF-A0A967ZZQ1-F1
#
_cell.length_a   1.000
_cell.length_b   1.000
_cell.length_c   1.000
_cell.angle_alpha   90.00
_cell.angle_beta   90.00
_cell.angle_gamma   90.00
#
_symmetry.space_group_name_H-M   'P 1'
#
loop_
_entity.id
_entity.type
_entity.pdbx_description
1 polymer ?
#
loop_
_entity_poly.entity_id
_entity_poly.type
_entity_poly.pdbx_seq_one_letter_code
_entity_poly.pdbx_strand_id
1 'polypeptide(L)' 'MSDWTAIAISFMYVFAVLGIAEGLRKLGHYSFDFTRKFVHVSVGMWAVGTIFLFQSRWLAVIPP' A
#
# COMPACT_ATOMS: atom_id res chain seq x y z
N MET A 1 0.54 2.93 -19.26
CA MET A 1 1.47 3.23 -18.14
C MET A 1 2.58 2.19 -18.17
N SER A 2 3.82 2.56 -17.91
CA SER A 2 4.95 1.60 -17.92
C SER A 2 4.94 0.77 -16.63
N ASP A 3 5.28 -0.51 -16.68
CA ASP A 3 5.32 -1.34 -15.47
C ASP A 3 6.30 -0.79 -14.41
N TRP A 4 7.36 -0.09 -14.83
CA TRP A 4 8.26 0.64 -13.93
C TRP A 4 7.58 1.76 -13.16
N THR A 5 6.64 2.47 -13.80
CA THR A 5 5.84 3.50 -13.12
C THR A 5 4.82 2.89 -12.16
N ALA A 6 4.26 1.72 -12.48
CA ALA A 6 3.37 0.99 -11.58
C ALA A 6 4.10 0.47 -10.33
N ILE A 7 5.37 0.04 -10.48
CA ILE A 7 6.24 -0.33 -9.35
C ILE A 7 6.48 0.90 -8.45
N ALA A 8 6.89 2.03 -9.02
CA ALA A 8 7.12 3.25 -8.26
C ALA A 8 5.87 3.71 -7.49
N ILE A 9 4.70 3.66 -8.14
CA ILE A 9 3.40 3.96 -7.50
C ILE A 9 3.10 2.99 -6.37
N SER A 10 3.41 1.70 -6.53
CA SER A 10 3.18 0.69 -5.49
C SER A 10 4.02 0.97 -4.23
N PHE A 11 5.29 1.32 -4.39
CA PHE A 11 6.12 1.76 -3.26
C PHE A 11 5.59 3.03 -2.60
N MET A 12 5.25 4.05 -3.41
CA MET A 12 4.66 5.29 -2.88
C MET A 12 3.36 5.03 -2.11
N TYR A 13 2.51 4.12 -2.60
CA TYR A 13 1.28 3.72 -1.92
C TYR A 13 1.57 3.11 -0.53
N VAL A 14 2.52 2.17 -0.44
CA VAL A 14 2.90 1.55 0.84
C VAL A 14 3.42 2.61 1.83
N PHE A 15 4.32 3.49 1.39
CA PHE A 15 4.83 4.57 2.24
C PHE A 15 3.73 5.55 2.67
N ALA A 16 2.78 5.86 1.80
CA ALA A 16 1.63 6.70 2.15
C ALA A 16 0.75 6.04 3.21
N VAL A 17 0.43 4.75 3.06
CA VAL A 17 -0.35 3.99 4.05
C VAL A 17 0.37 3.95 5.41
N LEU A 18 1.68 3.71 5.41
CA LEU A 18 2.48 3.73 6.64
C LEU A 18 2.50 5.12 7.29
N GLY A 19 2.67 6.18 6.49
CA GLY A 19 2.61 7.56 6.95
C GLY A 19 1.27 7.91 7.59
N ILE A 20 0.16 7.51 6.97
CA ILE A 20 -1.19 7.67 7.51
C ILE A 20 -1.34 6.87 8.81
N ALA A 21 -0.90 5.60 8.85
CA ALA A 21 -0.99 4.77 10.05
C ALA A 21 -0.21 5.35 11.24
N GLU A 22 0.98 5.88 10.99
CA GLU A 22 1.78 6.54 12.02
C GLU A 22 1.17 7.89 12.43
N GLY A 23 0.57 8.63 11.50
CA GLY A 23 -0.22 9.83 11.78
C GLY A 23 -1.43 9.52 12.67
N LEU A 24 -2.20 8.47 12.36
CA LEU A 24 -3.29 8.00 13.22
C LEU A 24 -2.78 7.61 14.60
N ARG A 25 -1.62 6.95 14.70
CA ARG A 25 -1.03 6.57 15.98
C ARG A 25 -0.61 7.79 16.81
N LYS A 26 0.15 8.71 16.21
CA LYS A 26 0.78 9.85 16.91
C LYS A 26 -0.16 11.02 17.13
N LEU A 27 -0.97 11.36 16.14
CA LEU A 27 -1.87 12.53 16.19
C LEU A 27 -3.28 12.13 16.63
N GLY A 28 -3.75 10.95 16.22
CA GLY A 28 -5.08 10.46 16.57
C GLY A 28 -5.14 9.60 17.84
N HIS A 29 -4.00 9.30 18.45
CA HIS A 29 -3.87 8.40 19.62
C HIS A 29 -4.54 7.03 19.44
N TYR A 30 -4.66 6.55 18.19
CA TYR A 30 -5.23 5.24 17.92
C TYR A 30 -4.32 4.13 18.43
N SER A 31 -4.92 3.02 18.87
CA SER A 31 -4.18 1.89 19.41
C SER A 31 -3.31 1.21 18.35
N PHE A 32 -2.22 0.58 18.81
CA PHE A 32 -1.33 -0.18 17.93
C PHE A 32 -2.06 -1.32 17.20
N ASP A 33 -3.01 -1.99 17.87
CA ASP A 33 -3.77 -3.08 17.23
C ASP A 33 -4.62 -2.57 16.06
N PHE A 34 -5.21 -1.37 16.21
CA PHE A 34 -5.97 -0.73 15.14
C PHE A 34 -5.06 -0.34 13.97
N THR A 35 -3.95 0.36 14.22
CA THR A 35 -3.06 0.82 13.14
C THR A 35 -2.39 -0.34 12.40
N ARG A 36 -2.05 -1.42 13.10
CA ARG A 36 -1.57 -2.67 12.48
C ARG A 36 -2.62 -3.27 11.53
N LYS A 37 -3.88 -3.36 11.95
CA LYS A 37 -4.97 -3.86 11.09
C LYS A 37 -5.24 -2.94 9.91
N PHE A 38 -5.19 -1.62 10.13
CA PHE A 38 -5.34 -0.63 9.07
C PHE A 38 -4.27 -0.83 7.97
N VAL A 39 -2.99 -0.97 8.34
CA VAL A 39 -1.91 -1.25 7.38
C VAL A 39 -2.15 -2.58 6.68
N HIS A 40 -2.46 -3.64 7.43
CA HIS A 40 -2.65 -4.98 6.86
C HIS A 40 -3.80 -5.02 5.84
N VAL A 41 -4.94 -4.42 6.14
CA VAL A 41 -6.09 -4.37 5.23
C VAL A 41 -5.80 -3.47 4.04
N SER A 42 -5.22 -2.29 4.25
CA SER A 42 -4.97 -1.33 3.16
C SER A 42 -3.92 -1.87 2.18
N VAL A 43 -2.76 -2.30 2.69
CA VAL A 43 -1.70 -2.90 1.85
C VAL A 43 -2.17 -4.22 1.26
N GLY A 44 -2.88 -5.05 2.03
CA GLY A 44 -3.45 -6.32 1.54
C GLY A 44 -4.43 -6.13 0.39
N MET A 45 -5.25 -5.07 0.42
CA MET A 45 -6.20 -4.76 -0.65
C MET A 45 -5.53 -4.19 -1.91
N TRP A 46 -4.25 -3.79 -1.85
CA TRP A 46 -3.52 -3.27 -3.01
C TRP A 46 -3.42 -4.29 -4.15
N ALA A 47 -3.57 -5.58 -3.86
CA ALA A 47 -3.70 -6.63 -4.87
C ALA A 47 -4.83 -6.37 -5.89
N VAL A 48 -5.89 -5.64 -5.52
CA VAL A 48 -6.93 -5.22 -6.47
C VAL A 48 -6.43 -4.08 -7.36
N GLY A 49 -5.68 -3.13 -6.81
CA GLY A 49 -5.10 -2.00 -7.54
C GLY A 49 -4.08 -2.42 -8.59
N THR A 50 -3.28 -3.46 -8.32
CA THR A 50 -2.26 -3.94 -9.27
C THR A 50 -2.86 -4.46 -10.57
N ILE A 51 -4.10 -4.99 -10.54
CA ILE A 51 -4.84 -5.45 -11.73
C ILE A 51 -5.07 -4.29 -12.73
N PHE A 52 -5.27 -3.07 -12.22
CA PHE A 52 -5.53 -1.89 -13.03
C PHE A 52 -4.26 -1.14 -13.44
N LEU A 53 -3.18 -1.26 -12.65
CA LEU A 53 -1.95 -0.50 -12.83
C LEU A 53 -0.91 -1.18 -13.74
N PHE A 54 -0.81 -2.51 -13.69
CA PHE A 54 0.20 -3.26 -14.44
C PHE A 54 -0.32 -3.73 -15.80
N GLN A 55 0.47 -3.53 -16.86
CA GLN A 55 0.15 -4.08 -18.18
C GLN A 55 0.51 -5.56 -18.25
N SER A 56 1.68 -5.93 -17.71
CA SER A 56 2.05 -7.33 -17.52
C SER A 56 1.67 -7.79 -16.12
N ARG A 57 0.62 -8.64 -16.03
CA ARG A 57 0.14 -9.20 -14.74
C ARG A 57 1.21 -10.01 -14.00
N TRP A 58 2.24 -10.48 -14.70
CA TRP A 58 3.38 -11.18 -14.10
C TRP A 58 4.20 -10.30 -13.17
N LEU A 59 4.32 -9.00 -13.46
CA LEU A 59 5.09 -8.07 -12.62
C LEU A 59 4.32 -7.65 -11.36
N ALA A 60 2.99 -7.84 -11.33
CA ALA A 60 2.18 -7.60 -10.13
C ALA A 60 2.42 -8.61 -9.00
N VAL A 61 3.10 -9.72 -9.28
CA VAL A 61 3.50 -10.72 -8.27
C VAL A 61 4.72 -10.27 -7.46
N ILE A 62 5.52 -9.33 -7.99
CA ILE A 62 6.67 -8.79 -7.26
C ILE A 62 6.13 -7.94 -6.11
N PRO A 63 6.31 -8.36 -4.84
CA PRO A 63 5.84 -7.57 -3.73
C PRO A 63 6.65 -6.26 -3.62
N PRO A 64 6.01 -5.11 -3.39
CA PRO A 64 6.70 -3.90 -2.96
C PRO A 64 7.23 -4.04 -1.52
#